data_AF-A0A952AUZ6-F1
#
_entry.id   AF-A0A952AUZ6-F1
#
_cell.length_a   1.000
_cell.length_b   1.000
_cell.length_c   1.000
_cell.angle_alpha   90.00
_cell.angle_beta   90.00
_cell.angle_gamma   90.00
#
_symmetry.space_group_name_H-M   'P 1'
#
loop_
_entity.id
_entity.type
_entity.pdbx_description
1 polymer ?
#
loop_
_entity_poly.entity_id
_entity_poly.type
_entity_poly.pdbx_seq_one_letter_code
_entity_poly.pdbx_strand_id
1 'polypeptide(L)'
;MNDDETLKLVESLQQEVAYLRGRVNTLESNQQLNQIEGLPNTWLLSHSYLKRAFGVYGLSLVAGLIISIPFLCLYALLILALAVSGNLP
;
A
#
# COMPACT_ATOMS: atom_id res chain seq x y z
N MET A 1 12.26 -58.36 -13.29
CA MET A 1 10.90 -57.93 -13.68
C MET A 1 10.40 -56.75 -12.85
N ASN A 2 10.99 -56.45 -11.69
CA ASN A 2 10.62 -55.29 -10.86
C ASN A 2 11.33 -53.99 -11.27
N ASP A 3 12.52 -54.11 -11.88
CA ASP A 3 13.39 -52.96 -12.16
C ASP A 3 12.92 -52.11 -13.36
N ASP A 4 12.18 -52.71 -14.29
CA ASP A 4 11.59 -51.97 -15.42
C ASP A 4 10.39 -51.11 -15.00
N GLU A 5 9.62 -51.57 -14.01
CA GLU A 5 8.47 -50.82 -13.48
C GLU A 5 8.92 -49.65 -12.62
N THR A 6 9.98 -49.83 -11.83
CA THR A 6 10.58 -48.75 -11.05
C THR A 6 11.24 -47.70 -11.94
N LEU A 7 11.88 -48.11 -13.05
CA LEU A 7 12.47 -47.19 -14.02
C LEU A 7 11.39 -46.29 -14.67
N LYS A 8 10.27 -46.88 -15.09
CA LYS A 8 9.14 -46.15 -15.68
C LYS A 8 8.48 -45.19 -14.70
N LEU A 9 8.38 -45.58 -13.43
CA LEU A 9 7.88 -44.71 -12.36
C LEU A 9 8.78 -43.49 -12.15
N VAL A 10 10.10 -43.69 -12.12
CA VAL A 10 11.06 -42.58 -11.98
C VAL A 10 10.99 -41.62 -13.16
N GLU A 11 10.86 -42.16 -14.37
CA GLU A 11 10.71 -41.35 -15.59
C GLU A 11 9.41 -40.50 -15.56
N SER A 12 8.29 -41.11 -15.15
CA SER A 12 7.01 -40.39 -15.01
C SER A 12 7.08 -39.29 -13.95
N LEU A 13 7.76 -39.53 -12.82
CA LEU A 13 7.92 -38.56 -11.74
C LEU A 13 8.83 -37.41 -12.17
N GLN A 14 9.90 -37.68 -12.91
CA GLN A 14 10.76 -36.63 -13.47
C GLN A 14 9.99 -35.74 -14.45
N GLN A 15 9.13 -36.34 -15.28
CA GLN A 15 8.30 -35.61 -16.22
C GLN A 15 7.27 -34.72 -15.51
N GLU A 16 6.69 -35.22 -14.41
CA GLU A 16 5.76 -34.46 -13.58
C GLU A 16 6.47 -33.29 -12.86
N VAL A 17 7.67 -33.50 -12.33
CA VAL A 17 8.50 -32.44 -11.74
C VAL A 17 8.87 -31.36 -12.77
N ALA A 18 9.23 -31.76 -13.99
CA ALA A 18 9.52 -30.84 -15.07
C ALA A 18 8.28 -30.01 -15.48
N TYR A 19 7.12 -30.67 -15.53
CA TYR A 19 5.84 -30.01 -15.80
C TYR A 19 5.47 -29.00 -14.71
N LEU A 20 5.59 -29.38 -13.43
CA LEU A 20 5.33 -28.49 -12.30
C LEU A 20 6.29 -27.30 -12.29
N ARG A 21 7.59 -27.53 -12.53
CA ARG A 21 8.57 -26.43 -12.65
C ARG A 21 8.23 -25.46 -13.77
N GLY A 22 7.80 -25.97 -14.93
CA GLY A 22 7.34 -25.12 -16.04
C GLY A 22 6.11 -24.29 -15.67
N ARG A 23 5.16 -24.88 -14.95
CA ARG A 23 3.98 -24.17 -14.42
C ARG A 23 4.34 -23.11 -13.38
N VAL A 24 5.27 -23.42 -12.46
CA VAL A 24 5.73 -22.44 -11.47
C VAL A 24 6.44 -21.28 -12.16
N ASN A 25 7.34 -21.54 -13.10
CA ASN A 25 8.05 -20.48 -13.83
C ASN A 25 7.10 -19.60 -14.66
N THR A 26 6.09 -20.20 -15.28
CA THR A 26 5.05 -19.43 -16.00
C THR A 26 4.14 -18.66 -15.04
N LEU A 27 3.80 -19.19 -13.87
CA LEU A 27 3.05 -18.46 -12.84
C LEU A 27 3.86 -17.30 -12.25
N GLU A 28 5.15 -17.50 -11.95
CA GLU A 28 6.05 -16.47 -11.45
C GLU A 28 6.26 -15.37 -12.49
N SER A 29 6.49 -15.74 -13.76
CA SER A 29 6.55 -14.81 -14.90
C SER A 29 5.25 -14.00 -15.03
N ASN A 30 4.09 -14.66 -14.93
CA ASN A 30 2.80 -13.98 -14.99
C ASN A 30 2.49 -13.15 -13.74
N GLN A 31 3.04 -13.48 -12.57
CA GLN A 31 2.93 -12.65 -11.35
C GLN A 31 3.84 -11.42 -11.42
N GLN A 32 5.02 -11.53 -12.03
CA GLN A 32 5.89 -10.39 -12.26
C GLN A 32 5.29 -9.41 -13.28
N LEU A 33 4.53 -9.92 -14.26
CA LEU A 33 3.82 -9.11 -15.26
C LEU A 33 2.46 -8.61 -14.74
N ASN A 34 1.75 -9.41 -13.95
CA ASN A 34 0.57 -8.98 -13.17
C ASN A 34 1.01 -8.28 -11.89
N GLN A 35 1.74 -7.17 -12.02
CA GLN A 35 1.65 -6.12 -11.01
C GLN A 35 0.24 -5.52 -11.09
N ILE A 36 -0.71 -6.24 -10.50
CA ILE A 36 -2.07 -5.86 -10.11
C ILE A 36 -2.66 -4.77 -11.01
N GLU A 37 -3.14 -5.17 -12.18
CA GLU A 37 -4.05 -4.37 -13.01
C GLU A 37 -5.27 -3.99 -12.15
N GLY A 38 -5.23 -2.82 -11.52
CA GLY A 38 -6.35 -2.31 -10.71
C GLY A 38 -5.98 -1.62 -9.41
N LEU A 39 -4.72 -1.71 -8.95
CA LEU A 39 -4.29 -0.88 -7.82
C LEU A 39 -3.73 0.46 -8.35
N PRO A 40 -4.40 1.60 -8.08
CA PRO A 40 -3.92 2.88 -8.57
C PRO A 40 -2.52 3.12 -8.01
N ASN A 41 -1.61 3.58 -8.88
CA ASN A 41 -0.25 4.01 -8.58
C ASN A 41 -0.27 5.23 -7.64
N THR A 42 -0.71 4.99 -6.41
CA THR A 42 -0.77 5.98 -5.34
C THR A 42 0.50 5.83 -4.53
N TRP A 43 1.06 6.97 -4.10
CA TRP A 43 2.26 7.01 -3.27
C TRP A 43 2.12 6.29 -1.92
N LEU A 44 0.91 5.80 -1.60
CA LEU A 44 0.57 4.98 -0.45
C LEU A 44 1.02 3.51 -0.56
N LEU A 45 1.17 2.98 -1.78
CA LEU A 45 1.56 1.59 -2.04
C LEU A 45 2.98 1.47 -2.62
N SER A 46 3.72 2.58 -2.68
CA SER A 46 5.10 2.58 -3.13
C SER A 46 5.96 1.72 -2.20
N HIS A 47 6.81 0.88 -2.79
CA HIS A 47 7.75 -0.03 -2.10
C HIS A 47 8.73 0.72 -1.14
N SER A 48 8.82 2.04 -1.26
CA SER A 48 9.65 2.89 -0.38
C SER A 48 8.84 3.44 0.80
N TYR A 49 9.19 2.96 2.01
CA TYR A 49 8.58 3.37 3.28
C TYR A 49 8.62 4.89 3.53
N LEU A 50 9.70 5.57 3.13
CA LEU A 50 9.86 7.02 3.31
C LEU A 50 8.85 7.83 2.49
N LYS A 51 8.56 7.38 1.27
CA LYS A 51 7.64 8.05 0.37
C LYS A 51 6.20 7.99 0.88
N ARG A 52 5.82 6.85 1.46
CA ARG A 52 4.53 6.64 2.12
C ARG A 52 4.40 7.47 3.40
N ALA A 53 5.44 7.50 4.24
CA ALA A 53 5.43 8.28 5.48
C ALA A 53 5.29 9.78 5.22
N PHE A 54 6.01 10.32 4.22
CA PHE A 54 5.92 11.74 3.86
C PHE A 54 4.56 12.10 3.26
N GLY A 55 3.95 11.21 2.47
CA GLY A 55 2.60 11.43 1.93
C GLY A 55 1.53 11.51 3.02
N VAL A 56 1.55 10.58 3.99
CA VAL A 56 0.61 10.58 5.12
C VAL A 56 0.83 11.80 6.01
N TYR A 57 2.09 12.13 6.31
CA TYR A 57 2.42 13.29 7.14
C TYR A 57 2.01 14.60 6.46
N GLY A 58 2.32 14.75 5.17
CA GLY A 58 1.93 15.93 4.38
C GLY A 58 0.41 16.10 4.31
N LEU A 59 -0.33 15.01 4.08
CA LEU A 59 -1.80 15.04 4.06
C LEU A 59 -2.36 15.41 5.44
N SER A 60 -1.83 14.83 6.51
CA SER A 60 -2.27 15.12 7.89
C SER A 60 -1.98 16.56 8.29
N LEU A 61 -0.85 17.12 7.86
CA LEU A 61 -0.48 18.51 8.12
C LEU A 61 -1.45 19.46 7.41
N VAL A 62 -1.66 19.25 6.11
CA VAL A 62 -2.58 20.08 5.32
C VAL A 62 -4.01 19.98 5.84
N ALA A 63 -4.48 18.78 6.18
CA ALA A 63 -5.80 18.57 6.78
C ALA A 63 -5.92 19.31 8.13
N GLY A 64 -4.91 19.21 9.00
CA GLY A 64 -4.87 19.92 10.28
C GLY A 64 -4.86 21.45 10.12
N LEU A 65 -4.16 21.96 9.10
CA LEU A 65 -4.11 23.39 8.79
C LEU A 65 -5.45 23.90 8.25
N ILE A 66 -6.11 23.13 7.36
CA ILE A 66 -7.45 23.46 6.87
C ILE A 66 -8.46 23.44 8.01
N ILE A 67 -8.37 22.46 8.92
CA ILE A 67 -9.23 22.40 10.11
C ILE A 67 -8.95 23.56 11.05
N SER A 68 -7.70 24.01 11.21
CA SER A 68 -7.36 25.03 12.20
C SER A 68 -7.83 26.43 11.80
N ILE A 69 -7.95 26.73 10.50
CA ILE A 69 -8.44 28.02 9.98
C ILE A 69 -9.79 28.44 10.59
N PRO A 70 -10.88 27.64 10.51
CA PRO A 70 -12.17 28.02 11.09
C PRO A 70 -12.11 28.14 12.62
N PHE A 71 -11.35 27.27 13.30
CA PHE A 71 -11.16 27.37 14.76
C PHE A 71 -10.46 28.67 15.15
N LEU A 72 -9.45 29.09 14.40
CA LEU A 72 -8.69 30.32 14.64
C LEU A 72 -9.57 31.55 14.35
N CYS A 73 -10.42 31.49 13.32
CA CYS A 73 -11.41 32.51 13.04
C CYS A 73 -12.43 32.67 14.18
N LEU A 74 -12.98 31.56 14.69
CA LEU A 74 -13.89 31.57 15.84
C LEU A 74 -13.21 32.13 17.09
N TYR A 75 -11.97 31.70 17.36
CA TYR A 75 -11.20 32.19 18.50
C TYR A 75 -10.94 33.70 18.41
N ALA A 76 -10.57 34.20 17.23
CA ALA A 76 -10.37 35.64 16.99
C ALA A 76 -11.68 36.43 17.17
N LEU A 77 -12.82 35.90 16.70
CA LEU A 77 -14.13 36.50 16.91
C LEU A 77 -14.51 36.56 18.40
N LEU A 78 -14.21 35.49 19.15
CA LEU A 78 -14.50 35.41 20.58
C LEU A 78 -13.67 36.44 21.36
N ILE A 79 -12.36 36.55 21.05
CA ILE A 79 -11.49 37.57 21.63
C ILE A 79 -11.99 38.98 21.29
N LEU A 80 -12.35 39.24 20.03
CA LEU A 80 -12.88 40.53 19.61
C LEU A 80 -14.19 40.86 20.36
N ALA A 81 -15.08 39.89 20.52
CA ALA A 81 -16.33 40.06 21.26
C ALA A 81 -16.07 40.34 22.75
N LEU A 82 -15.11 39.66 23.37
CA LEU A 82 -14.71 39.94 24.75
C LEU A 82 -14.07 41.32 24.89
N ALA A 83 -13.17 41.69 23.96
CA ALA A 83 -12.52 42.99 23.92
C ALA A 83 -13.53 44.14 23.77
N VAL A 84 -14.51 44.00 22.86
CA VAL A 84 -15.54 45.03 22.67
C VAL A 84 -16.51 45.12 23.85
N SER A 85 -16.75 44.00 24.54
CA SER A 85 -17.62 43.96 25.72
C SER A 85 -17.00 44.56 26.99
N GLY A 86 -15.74 45.02 26.93
CA GLY A 86 -15.03 45.58 28.08
C GLY A 86 -14.74 44.57 29.21
N ASN A 87 -15.02 43.28 29.00
CA ASN A 87 -14.70 42.18 29.92
C ASN A 87 -13.32 41.56 29.61
N LEU A 88 -12.40 42.37 29.09
CA LEU A 88 -10.98 42.02 28.99
C LEU A 88 -10.29 42.62 30.23
N PRO A 89 -9.61 41.83 31.09
CA PRO A 89 -8.75 42.42 32.11
C PRO A 89 -7.61 43.23 31.48
#